data_AF-A0A4Z0VA46-F1
#
_entry.id   AF-A0A4Z0VA46-F1
#
_cell.length_a   1.000
_cell.length_b   1.000
_cell.length_c   1.000
_cell.angle_alpha   90.00
_cell.angle_beta   90.00
_cell.angle_gamma   90.00
#
_symmetry.space_group_name_H-M   'P 1'
#
loop_
_entity.id
_entity.type
_entity.pdbx_description
1 polymer ?
#
loop_
_entity_poly.entity_id
_entity_poly.type
_entity_poly.pdbx_seq_one_letter_code
_entity_poly.pdbx_strand_id
1 'polypeptide(L)'
;MNSKGYKRFTDRLRYFREDNEVAEIIVANKELLKGEASIFANITDVNHPILSKRQNNANSRKLVVQHLRKTIYVAFVKDMYEEVTEYIRYILKEAAINGADPNRLVGEHNVNMKANEILSKSNKREIISTIMEQIFQQLENERSTITLISKIKNKLGLNIPQASIDNDSVKF
;
A
#
# COMPACT_ATOMS: atom_id res chain seq x y z
N MET A 1 9.81 -16.45 14.46
CA MET A 1 10.05 -16.66 13.01
C MET A 1 9.06 -15.77 12.26
N ASN A 2 9.53 -14.81 11.46
CA ASN A 2 8.64 -13.88 10.76
C ASN A 2 7.97 -14.59 9.58
N SER A 3 6.64 -14.45 9.44
CA SER A 3 5.91 -15.05 8.31
C SER A 3 6.38 -14.43 6.99
N LYS A 4 6.25 -15.17 5.89
CA LYS A 4 6.61 -14.68 4.55
C LYS A 4 5.84 -13.40 4.21
N GLY A 5 4.55 -13.34 4.56
CA GLY A 5 3.73 -12.15 4.35
C GLY A 5 4.21 -10.94 5.16
N TYR A 6 4.57 -11.12 6.43
CA TYR A 6 5.06 -10.02 7.26
C TYR A 6 6.39 -9.45 6.75
N LYS A 7 7.31 -10.32 6.33
CA LYS A 7 8.58 -9.87 5.74
C LYS A 7 8.34 -9.06 4.46
N ARG A 8 7.52 -9.56 3.55
CA ARG A 8 7.15 -8.82 2.32
C ARG A 8 6.55 -7.45 2.65
N PHE A 9 5.57 -7.41 3.55
CA PHE A 9 4.89 -6.19 3.95
C PHE A 9 5.88 -5.14 4.50
N THR A 10 6.73 -5.53 5.44
CA THR A 10 7.71 -4.63 6.05
C THR A 10 8.79 -4.16 5.08
N ASP A 11 9.27 -5.05 4.20
CA ASP A 11 10.23 -4.68 3.16
C ASP A 11 9.63 -3.66 2.16
N ARG A 12 8.37 -3.85 1.76
CA ARG A 12 7.67 -2.92 0.87
C ARG A 12 7.45 -1.55 1.51
N LEU A 13 6.97 -1.51 2.75
CA LEU A 13 6.81 -0.26 3.49
C LEU A 13 8.13 0.51 3.64
N ARG A 14 9.24 -0.21 3.80
CA ARG A 14 10.57 0.40 3.85
C ARG A 14 10.91 1.05 2.51
N TYR A 15 10.78 0.33 1.39
CA TYR A 15 11.06 0.89 0.06
C TYR A 15 10.23 2.14 -0.26
N PHE A 16 8.93 2.12 0.07
CA PHE A 16 8.07 3.28 -0.15
C PHE A 16 8.52 4.52 0.63
N ARG A 17 9.07 4.33 1.83
CA ARG A 17 9.65 5.43 2.63
C ARG A 17 10.97 5.92 2.04
N GLU A 18 11.85 5.00 1.66
CA GLU A 18 13.12 5.30 0.99
C GLU A 18 12.89 6.14 -0.29
N ASP A 19 11.87 5.82 -1.09
CA ASP A 19 11.51 6.59 -2.28
C ASP A 19 11.12 8.06 -1.96
N ASN A 20 10.36 8.26 -0.88
CA ASN A 20 10.03 9.62 -0.41
C ASN A 20 11.28 10.36 0.09
N GLU A 21 12.15 9.70 0.85
CA GLU A 21 13.42 10.28 1.31
C GLU A 21 14.29 10.72 0.12
N VAL A 22 14.39 9.86 -0.92
CA VAL A 22 15.10 10.20 -2.15
C VAL A 22 14.45 11.40 -2.86
N ALA A 23 13.12 11.46 -2.94
CA ALA A 23 12.43 12.60 -3.52
C ALA A 23 12.73 13.91 -2.79
N GLU A 24 12.84 13.88 -1.46
CA GLU A 24 13.20 15.03 -0.64
C GLU A 24 14.65 15.47 -0.86
N ILE A 25 15.58 14.51 -0.92
CA ILE A 25 16.97 14.77 -1.26
C ILE A 25 17.08 15.45 -2.64
N ILE A 26 16.35 14.95 -3.65
CA ILE A 26 16.34 15.55 -5.00
C ILE A 26 15.81 17.00 -4.95
N VAL A 27 14.73 17.26 -4.20
CA VAL A 27 14.16 18.61 -4.08
C VAL A 27 15.13 19.59 -3.40
N ALA A 28 15.81 19.14 -2.34
CA ALA A 28 16.82 19.92 -1.64
C ALA A 28 18.02 20.23 -2.54
N ASN A 29 18.48 19.25 -3.31
CA ASN A 29 19.72 19.30 -4.08
C ASN A 29 19.54 19.64 -5.57
N LYS A 30 18.34 20.04 -6.01
CA LYS A 30 18.02 20.33 -7.42
C LYS A 30 18.99 21.28 -8.15
N GLU A 31 19.65 22.19 -7.43
CA GLU A 31 20.63 23.12 -8.02
C GLU A 31 21.97 22.44 -8.32
N LEU A 32 22.33 21.37 -7.60
CA LEU A 32 23.49 20.53 -7.92
C LEU A 32 23.27 19.72 -9.21
N LEU A 33 22.01 19.49 -9.58
CA LEU A 33 21.63 18.77 -10.80
C LEU A 33 21.55 19.69 -12.03
N LYS A 34 21.79 20.99 -11.88
CA LYS A 34 21.63 22.00 -12.95
C LYS A 34 22.54 21.69 -14.15
N GLY A 35 22.03 21.89 -15.36
CA GLY A 35 22.81 21.90 -16.60
C GLY A 35 23.23 23.31 -17.03
N GLU A 36 24.23 23.40 -17.92
CA GLU A 36 24.68 24.68 -18.48
C GLU A 36 23.63 25.30 -19.40
N ALA A 37 23.16 24.55 -20.40
CA ALA A 37 22.17 25.00 -21.37
C ALA A 37 20.73 24.62 -21.01
N SER A 38 20.53 23.64 -20.13
CA SER A 38 19.24 23.04 -19.80
C SER A 38 18.95 23.07 -18.30
N ILE A 39 17.69 22.85 -17.92
CA ILE A 39 17.26 22.87 -16.51
C ILE A 39 18.02 21.86 -15.64
N PHE A 40 18.40 20.69 -16.16
CA PHE A 40 19.24 19.69 -15.50
C PHE A 40 20.35 19.20 -16.44
N ALA A 41 21.43 18.64 -15.87
CA ALA A 41 22.51 18.00 -16.62
C ALA A 41 21.99 16.78 -17.41
N ASN A 42 22.69 16.43 -18.50
CA ASN A 42 22.39 15.28 -19.37
C ASN A 42 21.03 15.29 -20.08
N ILE A 43 20.36 16.44 -20.15
CA ILE A 43 19.19 16.63 -21.01
C ILE A 43 19.64 16.77 -22.47
N THR A 44 18.93 16.08 -23.37
CA THR A 44 19.16 16.14 -24.83
C THR A 44 17.81 16.23 -25.52
N ASP A 45 17.74 16.88 -26.69
CA ASP A 45 16.49 16.99 -27.44
C ASP A 45 15.95 15.63 -27.92
N VAL A 46 16.85 14.66 -28.14
CA VAL A 46 16.48 13.31 -28.60
C VAL A 46 15.83 12.49 -27.48
N ASN A 47 16.46 12.43 -26.30
CA ASN A 47 15.98 11.58 -25.19
C ASN A 47 14.98 12.31 -24.28
N HIS A 48 15.00 13.65 -24.29
CA HIS A 48 14.23 14.48 -23.37
C HIS A 48 13.52 15.66 -24.08
N PRO A 49 12.77 15.42 -25.19
CA PRO A 49 12.23 16.48 -26.07
C PRO A 49 11.24 17.45 -25.39
N ILE A 50 10.68 17.07 -24.24
CA ILE A 50 9.76 17.92 -23.47
C ILE A 50 10.53 18.75 -22.43
N LEU A 51 11.53 18.16 -21.76
CA LEU A 51 12.33 18.86 -20.75
C LEU A 51 13.32 19.86 -21.38
N SER A 52 13.86 19.55 -22.57
CA SER A 52 14.80 20.42 -23.27
C SER A 52 14.18 21.78 -23.67
N LYS A 53 12.86 21.81 -23.89
CA LYS A 53 12.09 23.03 -24.19
C LYS A 53 11.89 23.96 -23.00
N ARG A 54 12.23 23.55 -21.78
CA ARG A 54 12.04 24.37 -20.57
C ARG A 54 13.14 25.42 -20.45
N GLN A 55 12.76 26.62 -20.02
CA GLN A 55 13.71 27.69 -19.75
C GLN A 55 14.68 27.30 -18.62
N ASN A 56 16.00 27.44 -18.85
CA ASN A 56 17.00 27.16 -17.82
C ASN A 56 17.01 28.23 -16.72
N ASN A 57 16.14 28.08 -15.73
CA ASN A 57 16.12 28.91 -14.52
C ASN A 57 15.72 28.10 -13.28
N ALA A 58 16.00 28.67 -12.09
CA ALA A 58 15.74 28.01 -10.81
C ALA A 58 14.25 27.71 -10.60
N ASN A 59 13.36 28.57 -11.09
CA ASN A 59 11.91 28.35 -10.98
C ASN A 59 11.48 27.11 -11.79
N SER A 60 11.98 26.93 -13.01
CA SER A 60 11.67 25.78 -13.85
C SER A 60 12.18 24.48 -13.25
N ARG A 61 13.39 24.48 -12.67
CA ARG A 61 13.90 23.33 -11.89
C ARG A 61 13.00 23.01 -10.71
N LYS A 62 12.65 24.02 -9.90
CA LYS A 62 11.76 23.89 -8.74
C LYS A 62 10.43 23.24 -9.12
N LEU A 63 9.77 23.74 -10.17
CA LEU A 63 8.49 23.19 -10.61
C LEU A 63 8.58 21.72 -11.02
N VAL A 64 9.64 21.33 -11.74
CA VAL A 64 9.82 19.93 -12.18
C VAL A 64 10.04 18.99 -11.00
N VAL A 65 10.97 19.32 -10.08
CA VAL A 65 11.22 18.43 -8.92
C VAL A 65 10.06 18.41 -7.93
N GLN A 66 9.34 19.51 -7.76
CA GLN A 66 8.15 19.54 -6.91
C GLN A 66 7.02 18.69 -7.50
N HIS A 67 6.85 18.71 -8.82
CA HIS A 67 5.91 17.84 -9.49
C HIS A 67 6.31 16.37 -9.33
N LEU A 68 7.59 16.02 -9.53
CA LEU A 68 8.10 14.67 -9.29
C LEU A 68 7.84 14.20 -7.85
N ARG A 69 8.19 15.01 -6.84
CA ARG A 69 7.92 14.71 -5.42
C ARG A 69 6.44 14.45 -5.17
N LYS A 70 5.55 15.30 -5.72
CA LYS A 70 4.10 15.11 -5.59
C LYS A 70 3.65 13.78 -6.21
N THR A 71 4.18 13.43 -7.38
CA THR A 71 3.85 12.16 -8.05
C THR A 71 4.29 10.96 -7.24
N ILE A 72 5.52 10.98 -6.70
CA ILE A 72 6.05 9.92 -5.81
C ILE A 72 5.18 9.81 -4.55
N TYR A 73 4.81 10.93 -3.92
CA TYR A 73 3.95 10.92 -2.75
C TYR A 73 2.55 10.35 -3.03
N VAL A 74 1.95 10.68 -4.18
CA VAL A 74 0.66 10.10 -4.58
C VAL A 74 0.77 8.60 -4.82
N ALA A 75 1.85 8.13 -5.43
CA ALA A 75 2.12 6.70 -5.58
C ALA A 75 2.29 6.02 -4.22
N PHE A 76 3.10 6.60 -3.33
CA PHE A 76 3.32 6.15 -1.96
C PHE A 76 2.01 5.89 -1.20
N VAL A 77 1.07 6.84 -1.21
CA VAL A 77 -0.22 6.67 -0.51
C VAL A 77 -1.02 5.48 -1.08
N LYS A 78 -1.04 5.33 -2.41
CA LYS A 78 -1.75 4.23 -3.08
C LYS A 78 -1.09 2.90 -2.78
N ASP A 79 0.22 2.80 -2.96
CA ASP A 79 0.98 1.59 -2.75
C ASP A 79 0.94 1.14 -1.29
N MET A 80 0.94 2.08 -0.34
CA MET A 80 0.72 1.80 1.07
C MET A 80 -0.67 1.21 1.33
N TYR A 81 -1.73 1.80 0.77
CA TYR A 81 -3.08 1.28 0.92
C TYR A 81 -3.19 -0.15 0.36
N GLU A 82 -2.67 -0.37 -0.85
CA GLU A 82 -2.69 -1.68 -1.50
C GLU A 82 -1.93 -2.75 -0.69
N GLU A 83 -0.74 -2.41 -0.20
CA GLU A 83 0.10 -3.36 0.54
C GLU A 83 -0.47 -3.66 1.95
N VAL A 84 -1.11 -2.69 2.61
CA VAL A 84 -1.86 -2.93 3.86
C VAL A 84 -3.05 -3.86 3.62
N THR A 85 -3.84 -3.58 2.59
CA THR A 85 -4.98 -4.41 2.19
C THR A 85 -4.55 -5.85 1.89
N GLU A 86 -3.49 -6.03 1.12
CA GLU A 86 -2.96 -7.35 0.78
C GLU A 86 -2.43 -8.08 2.02
N TYR A 87 -1.76 -7.37 2.93
CA TYR A 87 -1.31 -7.97 4.18
C TYR A 87 -2.49 -8.38 5.08
N ILE A 88 -3.56 -7.59 5.13
CA ILE A 88 -4.79 -7.94 5.86
C ILE A 88 -5.44 -9.21 5.29
N ARG A 89 -5.57 -9.32 3.96
CA ARG A 89 -6.04 -10.56 3.31
C ARG A 89 -5.20 -11.75 3.74
N TYR A 90 -3.88 -11.59 3.68
CA TYR A 90 -2.93 -12.64 4.04
C TYR A 90 -3.13 -13.12 5.48
N ILE A 91 -3.17 -12.21 6.46
CA ILE A 91 -3.29 -12.59 7.87
C ILE A 91 -4.65 -13.20 8.21
N LEU A 92 -5.74 -12.75 7.59
CA LEU A 92 -7.06 -13.37 7.77
C LEU A 92 -7.07 -14.81 7.28
N LYS A 93 -6.54 -15.02 6.07
CA LYS A 93 -6.44 -16.35 5.46
C LYS A 93 -5.58 -17.28 6.32
N GLU A 94 -4.40 -16.81 6.73
CA GLU A 94 -3.53 -17.61 7.58
C GLU A 94 -4.14 -17.88 8.96
N ALA A 95 -4.84 -16.93 9.57
CA ALA A 95 -5.55 -17.16 10.83
C ALA A 95 -6.62 -18.27 10.68
N ALA A 96 -7.41 -18.24 9.61
CA ALA A 96 -8.44 -19.25 9.35
C ALA A 96 -7.83 -20.64 9.10
N ILE A 97 -6.72 -20.72 8.34
CA ILE A 97 -6.01 -21.98 8.06
C ILE A 97 -5.40 -22.57 9.34
N ASN A 98 -4.89 -21.72 10.22
CA ASN A 98 -4.25 -22.13 11.47
C ASN A 98 -5.24 -22.29 12.64
N GLY A 99 -6.56 -22.28 12.37
CA GLY A 99 -7.58 -22.68 13.35
C GLY A 99 -8.05 -21.57 14.29
N ALA A 100 -7.92 -20.29 13.92
CA ALA A 100 -8.60 -19.23 14.65
C ALA A 100 -10.12 -19.42 14.63
N ASP A 101 -10.81 -18.92 15.67
CA ASP A 101 -12.24 -19.13 15.89
C ASP A 101 -13.08 -18.69 14.66
N PRO A 102 -13.76 -19.63 13.98
CA PRO A 102 -14.59 -19.33 12.83
C PRO A 102 -15.73 -18.36 13.13
N ASN A 103 -16.32 -18.42 14.34
CA ASN A 103 -17.41 -17.51 14.73
C ASN A 103 -16.92 -16.06 14.77
N ARG A 104 -15.67 -15.85 15.20
CA ARG A 104 -15.05 -14.54 15.25
C ARG A 104 -14.59 -14.06 13.88
N LEU A 105 -13.98 -14.94 13.08
CA LEU A 105 -13.49 -14.60 11.74
C LEU A 105 -14.64 -14.28 10.77
N VAL A 106 -15.67 -15.12 10.73
CA VAL A 106 -16.85 -14.91 9.87
C VAL A 106 -17.74 -13.82 10.48
N GLY A 107 -18.07 -13.93 11.76
CA GLY A 107 -18.96 -13.00 12.45
C GLY A 107 -20.33 -12.95 11.80
N GLU A 108 -20.76 -11.74 11.46
CA GLU A 108 -22.03 -11.40 10.83
C GLU A 108 -22.06 -11.60 9.31
N HIS A 109 -20.91 -11.90 8.68
CA HIS A 109 -20.81 -11.96 7.23
C HIS A 109 -21.33 -13.29 6.67
N ASN A 110 -22.18 -13.19 5.65
CA ASN A 110 -22.62 -14.36 4.88
C ASN A 110 -21.70 -14.58 3.68
N VAL A 111 -21.42 -15.83 3.35
CA VAL A 111 -20.62 -16.22 2.19
C VAL A 111 -21.49 -17.02 1.24
N ASN A 112 -21.46 -16.70 -0.06
CA ASN A 112 -22.22 -17.40 -1.07
C ASN A 112 -21.25 -18.20 -1.97
N MET A 113 -21.42 -19.52 -2.01
CA MET A 113 -20.64 -20.39 -2.90
C MET A 113 -21.56 -21.40 -3.56
N LYS A 114 -21.40 -21.57 -4.88
CA LYS A 114 -22.15 -22.60 -5.61
C LYS A 114 -21.62 -23.99 -5.25
N ALA A 115 -22.49 -25.00 -5.26
CA ALA A 115 -22.07 -26.40 -5.02
C ALA A 115 -20.92 -26.83 -5.96
N ASN A 116 -20.98 -26.48 -7.25
CA ASN A 116 -19.89 -26.76 -8.20
C ASN A 116 -18.58 -26.02 -7.89
N GLU A 117 -18.64 -24.82 -7.29
CA GLU A 117 -17.44 -24.10 -6.86
C GLU A 117 -16.77 -24.79 -5.69
N ILE A 118 -17.55 -25.37 -4.77
CA ILE A 118 -17.05 -26.14 -3.63
C ILE A 118 -16.45 -27.46 -4.12
N LEU A 119 -17.19 -28.19 -4.96
CA LEU A 119 -16.76 -29.51 -5.49
C LEU A 119 -15.56 -29.42 -6.43
N SER A 120 -15.31 -28.26 -7.05
CA SER A 120 -14.12 -28.05 -7.89
C SER A 120 -12.85 -27.69 -7.12
N LYS A 121 -12.92 -27.45 -5.80
CA LYS A 121 -11.71 -27.19 -4.99
C LYS A 121 -11.00 -28.48 -4.63
N SER A 122 -9.67 -28.45 -4.67
CA SER A 122 -8.85 -29.65 -4.44
C SER A 122 -8.77 -30.04 -2.96
N ASN A 123 -8.94 -29.08 -2.04
CA ASN A 123 -8.76 -29.29 -0.62
C ASN A 123 -9.47 -28.21 0.23
N LYS A 124 -9.58 -28.47 1.54
CA LYS A 124 -10.17 -27.55 2.53
C LYS A 124 -9.49 -26.16 2.55
N ARG A 125 -8.18 -26.08 2.27
CA ARG A 125 -7.42 -24.82 2.28
C ARG A 125 -7.88 -23.88 1.15
N GLU A 126 -8.19 -24.43 -0.01
CA GLU A 126 -8.74 -23.66 -1.13
C GLU A 126 -10.15 -23.14 -0.80
N ILE A 127 -10.99 -23.97 -0.17
CA ILE A 127 -12.33 -23.56 0.30
C ILE A 127 -12.20 -22.40 1.30
N ILE A 128 -11.36 -22.56 2.34
CA ILE A 128 -11.10 -21.49 3.32
C ILE A 128 -10.61 -20.21 2.64
N SER A 129 -9.72 -20.33 1.65
CA SER A 129 -9.21 -19.17 0.91
C SER A 129 -10.33 -18.41 0.19
N THR A 130 -11.25 -19.12 -0.47
CA THR A 130 -12.40 -18.50 -1.14
C THR A 130 -13.37 -17.84 -0.14
N ILE A 131 -13.64 -18.49 1.00
CA ILE A 131 -14.50 -17.93 2.05
C ILE A 131 -13.87 -16.64 2.62
N MET A 132 -12.59 -16.66 2.97
CA MET A 132 -11.90 -15.49 3.53
C MET A 132 -11.79 -14.35 2.52
N GLU A 133 -11.63 -14.64 1.24
CA GLU A 133 -11.64 -13.63 0.18
C GLU A 133 -12.99 -12.91 0.09
N GLN A 134 -14.12 -13.64 0.13
CA GLN A 134 -15.45 -13.02 0.13
C GLN A 134 -15.69 -12.18 1.38
N ILE A 135 -15.23 -12.62 2.55
CA ILE A 135 -15.34 -11.85 3.80
C ILE A 135 -14.50 -10.58 3.70
N PHE A 136 -13.27 -10.68 3.19
CA PHE A 136 -12.42 -9.51 3.01
C PHE A 136 -13.06 -8.49 2.06
N GLN A 137 -13.63 -8.93 0.93
CA GLN A 137 -14.32 -8.04 0.00
C GLN A 137 -15.50 -7.30 0.66
N GLN A 138 -16.27 -7.97 1.53
CA GLN A 138 -17.33 -7.33 2.30
C GLN A 138 -16.79 -6.28 3.27
N LEU A 139 -15.68 -6.56 3.94
CA LEU A 139 -15.01 -5.61 4.85
C LEU A 139 -14.43 -4.41 4.10
N GLU A 140 -13.80 -4.62 2.95
CA GLU A 140 -13.18 -3.56 2.13
C GLU A 140 -14.22 -2.58 1.56
N ASN A 141 -15.42 -3.07 1.24
CA ASN A 141 -16.52 -2.25 0.71
C ASN A 141 -17.00 -1.13 1.65
N GLU A 142 -16.60 -1.14 2.92
CA GLU A 142 -16.94 -0.11 3.90
C GLU A 142 -16.15 1.20 3.72
N ARG A 143 -15.13 1.22 2.84
CA ARG A 143 -14.38 2.42 2.40
C ARG A 143 -13.79 3.28 3.54
N SER A 144 -13.51 2.67 4.69
CA SER A 144 -12.81 3.30 5.81
C SER A 144 -11.68 2.39 6.27
N THR A 145 -10.43 2.81 6.05
CA THR A 145 -9.24 2.05 6.44
C THR A 145 -9.18 1.83 7.95
N ILE A 146 -9.55 2.85 8.74
CA ILE A 146 -9.59 2.76 10.21
C ILE A 146 -10.65 1.74 10.67
N THR A 147 -11.83 1.75 10.04
CA THR A 147 -12.89 0.79 10.33
C THR A 147 -12.45 -0.62 9.93
N LEU A 148 -11.84 -0.78 8.76
CA LEU A 148 -11.28 -2.05 8.28
C LEU A 148 -10.28 -2.59 9.29
N ILE A 149 -9.26 -1.81 9.68
CA ILE A 149 -8.25 -2.22 10.68
C ILE A 149 -8.90 -2.61 12.00
N SER A 150 -9.87 -1.83 12.48
CA SER A 150 -10.58 -2.11 13.75
C SER A 150 -11.38 -3.42 13.69
N LYS A 151 -12.07 -3.69 12.57
CA LYS A 151 -12.79 -4.94 12.37
C LYS A 151 -11.85 -6.13 12.28
N ILE A 152 -10.73 -6.00 11.57
CA ILE A 152 -9.71 -7.04 11.46
C ILE A 152 -9.09 -7.37 12.81
N LYS A 153 -8.75 -6.34 13.61
CA LYS A 153 -8.29 -6.50 15.00
C LYS A 153 -9.28 -7.36 15.79
N ASN A 154 -10.58 -7.05 15.74
CA ASN A 154 -11.61 -7.78 16.47
C ASN A 154 -11.75 -9.22 15.95
N LYS A 155 -11.77 -9.42 14.63
CA LYS A 155 -11.89 -10.75 13.99
C LYS A 155 -10.69 -11.66 14.31
N LEU A 156 -9.49 -11.09 14.41
CA LEU A 156 -8.27 -11.79 14.80
C LEU A 156 -8.12 -11.94 16.32
N GLY A 157 -8.95 -11.26 17.12
CA GLY A 157 -8.88 -11.28 18.58
C GLY A 157 -7.63 -10.60 19.13
N LEU A 158 -7.13 -9.58 18.44
CA LEU A 158 -5.92 -8.86 18.83
C LEU A 158 -6.24 -7.83 19.92
N ASN A 159 -5.51 -7.89 21.03
CA ASN A 159 -5.62 -6.91 22.10
C ASN A 159 -4.73 -5.69 21.84
N ILE A 160 -5.07 -4.90 20.83
CA ILE A 160 -4.37 -3.66 20.47
C ILE A 160 -5.19 -2.47 20.98
N PRO A 161 -4.61 -1.52 21.73
CA PRO A 161 -5.34 -0.33 22.19
C PRO A 161 -5.97 0.44 21.02
N GLN A 162 -7.21 0.90 21.17
CA GLN A 162 -7.88 1.68 20.11
C GLN A 162 -7.14 3.00 19.83
N ALA A 163 -6.51 3.59 20.85
CA ALA A 163 -5.63 4.74 20.70
C ALA A 163 -4.43 4.51 19.76
N SER A 164 -4.01 3.25 19.53
CA SER A 164 -2.98 2.93 18.53
C SER A 164 -3.49 2.93 17.09
N ILE A 165 -4.82 2.87 16.92
CA ILE A 165 -5.51 2.93 15.62
C ILE A 165 -6.01 4.35 15.34
N ASP A 166 -6.47 5.06 16.38
CA ASP A 166 -7.07 6.40 16.27
C ASP A 166 -6.05 7.53 16.16
N ASN A 167 -4.74 7.27 16.28
CA ASN A 167 -3.72 8.31 16.35
C ASN A 167 -3.42 8.91 14.97
N ASP A 168 -4.39 9.65 14.45
CA ASP A 168 -4.39 10.37 13.18
C ASP A 168 -3.88 11.80 13.37
N SER A 169 -2.72 11.93 14.02
CA SER A 169 -1.97 13.20 14.02
C SER A 169 -0.64 13.05 13.31
N VAL A 170 -0.69 12.48 12.10
CA VAL A 170 0.34 12.79 11.11
C VAL A 170 0.09 14.20 10.62
N LYS A 171 0.65 15.17 11.33
CA LYS A 171 0.93 16.49 10.76
C LYS A 171 1.94 16.25 9.63
N PHE A 172 1.48 16.30 8.39
CA PHE A 172 2.33 16.36 7.20
C PHE A 172 2.79 17.80 6.95
#